data_AF-A0A2V9G837-F1
#
_entry.id   AF-A0A2V9G837-F1
#
_cell.length_a   1.000
_cell.length_b   1.000
_cell.length_c   1.000
_cell.angle_alpha   90.00
_cell.angle_beta   90.00
_cell.angle_gamma   90.00
#
_symmetry.space_group_name_H-M   'P 1'
#
loop_
_entity.id
_entity.type
_entity.pdbx_description
1 polymer ?
#
loop_
_entity_poly.entity_id
_entity_poly.type
_entity_poly.pdbx_seq_one_letter_code
_entity_poly.pdbx_strand_id
1 'polypeptide(L)'
;LVGAQQNRVLNLTILVPAKHTTVIPVSCVEAGRWKMESTDLKVADHIMYSLGRGERVTHVTASMRSSGTHKSDQGAVWRDIAAKATRLMASSPTGAMSAIYERHASSVEEFARAFTWREGQCGVAFAIGGRILGLEIFDHPEVMRRFFQKLVRSYALDVLDGTPAANEAASVEAVSALVTQIGAARSFTEQALGIGKDVRFNGPEICGAALWANERYVHICTFAKNGRASDALNYWTRMTRPSHRRTF
;
A
#
# COMPACT_ATOMS: atom_id res chain seq x y z
N LEU A 1 11.28 5.19 -0.16
CA LEU A 1 12.40 6.12 -0.31
C LEU A 1 12.74 6.64 1.09
N VAL A 2 13.98 6.45 1.54
CA VAL A 2 14.45 6.82 2.88
C VAL A 2 15.51 7.91 2.76
N GLY A 3 15.46 8.92 3.64
CA GLY A 3 16.38 10.05 3.63
C GLY A 3 15.72 11.38 3.30
N ALA A 4 16.44 12.30 2.65
CA ALA A 4 16.00 13.67 2.36
C ALA A 4 15.47 14.38 3.62
N GLN A 5 14.40 15.18 3.51
CA GLN A 5 13.72 15.81 4.65
C GLN A 5 12.73 14.87 5.36
N GLN A 6 12.18 13.90 4.63
CA GLN A 6 11.18 12.92 5.08
C GLN A 6 11.26 11.65 4.25
N ASN A 7 10.96 10.51 4.87
CA ASN A 7 10.75 9.26 4.14
C ASN A 7 9.48 9.35 3.27
N ARG A 8 9.50 8.74 2.09
CA ARG A 8 8.41 8.83 1.09
C ARG A 8 8.09 7.51 0.42
N VAL A 9 6.84 7.38 -0.02
CA VAL A 9 6.36 6.29 -0.90
C VAL A 9 5.80 6.89 -2.18
N LEU A 10 5.95 6.19 -3.30
CA LEU A 10 5.42 6.65 -4.59
C LEU A 10 3.90 6.50 -4.64
N ASN A 11 3.22 7.43 -5.31
CA ASN A 11 1.78 7.38 -5.48
C ASN A 11 1.33 6.52 -6.66
N LEU A 12 2.18 6.35 -7.67
CA LEU A 12 1.88 5.64 -8.92
C LEU A 12 2.97 4.62 -9.26
N THR A 13 2.65 3.72 -10.18
CA THR A 13 3.66 2.99 -10.96
C THR A 13 3.98 3.82 -12.19
N ILE A 14 5.26 4.04 -12.47
CA ILE A 14 5.70 4.91 -13.56
C ILE A 14 6.76 4.17 -14.37
N LEU A 15 6.48 3.96 -15.66
CA LEU A 15 7.48 3.51 -16.62
C LEU A 15 8.16 4.74 -17.21
N VAL A 16 9.34 5.10 -16.70
CA VAL A 16 10.08 6.28 -17.15
C VAL A 16 10.84 5.96 -18.45
N PRO A 17 10.72 6.79 -19.51
CA PRO A 17 11.50 6.59 -20.72
C PRO A 17 13.01 6.64 -20.44
N ALA A 18 13.80 5.95 -21.27
CA ALA A 18 15.25 5.98 -21.14
C ALA A 18 15.79 7.41 -21.21
N LYS A 19 16.74 7.75 -20.33
CA LYS A 19 17.40 9.07 -20.26
C LYS A 19 16.44 10.26 -20.03
N HIS A 20 15.28 10.02 -19.41
CA HIS A 20 14.35 11.08 -19.05
C HIS A 20 14.33 11.33 -17.54
N THR A 21 14.14 12.60 -17.17
CA THR A 21 13.86 13.03 -15.81
C THR A 21 12.38 13.37 -15.71
N THR A 22 11.71 12.91 -14.65
CA THR A 22 10.29 13.21 -14.41
C THR A 22 10.04 13.48 -12.93
N VAL A 23 8.98 14.23 -12.64
CA VAL A 23 8.54 14.51 -11.28
C VAL A 23 7.66 13.35 -10.81
N ILE A 24 8.12 12.65 -9.77
CA ILE A 24 7.38 11.54 -9.18
C ILE A 24 6.45 12.05 -8.05
N PRO A 25 5.13 11.79 -8.12
CA PRO A 25 4.23 12.09 -7.02
C PRO A 25 4.46 11.09 -5.88
N VAL A 26 4.54 11.62 -4.67
CA VAL A 26 4.90 10.88 -3.47
C VAL A 26 3.99 11.25 -2.30
N SER A 27 3.89 10.37 -1.33
CA SER A 27 3.32 10.64 -0.01
C SER A 27 4.42 10.51 1.03
N CYS A 28 4.53 11.49 1.93
CA CYS A 28 5.47 11.43 3.05
C CYS A 28 4.96 10.44 4.10
N VAL A 29 5.84 9.58 4.60
CA VAL A 29 5.53 8.51 5.58
C VAL A 29 6.30 8.69 6.88
N GLU A 30 6.65 9.94 7.19
CA GLU A 30 7.34 10.37 8.40
C GLU A 30 6.94 11.81 8.70
N ALA A 31 6.07 12.03 9.69
CA ALA A 31 5.40 13.31 9.90
C ALA A 31 6.27 14.32 10.66
N GLY A 32 7.01 13.85 11.66
CA GLY A 32 7.72 14.68 12.64
C GLY A 32 9.14 15.11 12.24
N ARG A 33 9.56 14.82 11.00
CA ARG A 33 10.87 15.24 10.48
C ARG A 33 10.69 16.28 9.38
N TRP A 34 11.36 17.42 9.51
CA TRP A 34 11.51 18.41 8.45
C TRP A 34 12.93 18.98 8.47
N LYS A 35 13.91 18.07 8.48
CA LYS A 35 15.34 18.38 8.44
C LYS A 35 16.03 17.47 7.44
N MET A 36 16.96 18.02 6.67
CA MET A 36 17.74 17.24 5.71
C MET A 36 18.61 16.24 6.46
N GLU A 37 18.35 14.94 6.26
CA GLU A 37 19.17 13.85 6.80
C GLU A 37 20.23 13.40 5.80
N SER A 38 19.88 13.38 4.51
CA SER A 38 20.77 13.03 3.42
C SER A 38 20.34 13.78 2.15
N THR A 39 21.30 14.10 1.28
CA THR A 39 20.99 14.61 -0.08
C THR A 39 20.40 13.52 -0.98
N ASP A 40 20.78 12.27 -0.74
CA ASP A 40 20.35 11.13 -1.54
C ASP A 40 19.18 10.37 -0.90
N LEU A 41 18.35 9.75 -1.75
CA LEU A 41 17.27 8.85 -1.33
C LEU A 41 17.69 7.40 -1.51
N LYS A 42 17.55 6.60 -0.45
CA LYS A 42 17.76 5.15 -0.49
C LYS A 42 16.45 4.39 -0.69
N VAL A 43 16.54 3.24 -1.33
CA VAL A 43 15.41 2.30 -1.43
C VAL A 43 15.37 1.46 -0.16
N ALA A 44 14.21 1.39 0.51
CA ALA A 44 14.03 0.50 1.65
C ALA A 44 13.78 -0.95 1.20
N ASP A 45 14.03 -1.91 2.09
CA ASP A 45 13.76 -3.34 1.84
C ASP A 45 12.29 -3.73 2.04
N HIS A 46 11.46 -2.76 2.44
CA HIS A 46 10.01 -2.86 2.51
C HIS A 46 9.34 -1.80 1.62
N ILE A 47 8.06 -2.03 1.34
CA ILE A 47 7.15 -0.98 0.86
C ILE A 47 6.11 -0.68 1.96
N MET A 48 5.20 0.26 1.73
CA MET A 48 4.10 0.52 2.67
C MET A 48 3.25 -0.74 2.89
N TYR A 49 2.77 -0.96 4.12
CA TYR A 49 1.90 -2.10 4.44
C TYR A 49 0.60 -2.10 3.60
N SER A 50 0.03 -3.28 3.38
CA SER A 50 -0.99 -3.50 2.35
C SER A 50 -2.26 -2.67 2.55
N LEU A 51 -2.76 -2.56 3.78
CA LEU A 51 -3.95 -1.74 4.07
C LEU A 51 -3.72 -0.26 3.75
N GLY A 52 -2.54 0.27 4.10
CA GLY A 52 -2.15 1.64 3.79
C GLY A 52 -1.96 1.87 2.29
N ARG A 53 -1.52 0.86 1.54
CA ARG A 53 -1.46 0.92 0.07
C ARG A 53 -2.84 0.99 -0.56
N GLY A 54 -3.82 0.22 -0.05
CA GLY A 54 -5.22 0.30 -0.50
C GLY A 54 -5.85 1.67 -0.28
N GLU A 55 -5.71 2.23 0.92
CA GLU A 55 -6.18 3.60 1.24
C GLU A 55 -5.50 4.66 0.35
N ARG A 56 -4.18 4.57 0.19
CA ARG A 56 -3.43 5.48 -0.69
C ARG A 56 -3.89 5.39 -2.14
N VAL A 57 -4.09 4.19 -2.67
CA VAL A 57 -4.63 4.02 -4.04
C VAL A 57 -6.01 4.63 -4.16
N THR A 58 -6.87 4.47 -3.15
CA THR A 58 -8.20 5.10 -3.13
C THR A 58 -8.11 6.62 -3.15
N HIS A 59 -7.26 7.24 -2.31
CA HIS A 59 -7.07 8.69 -2.31
C HIS A 59 -6.52 9.21 -3.63
N VAL A 60 -5.49 8.57 -4.19
CA VAL A 60 -4.89 8.99 -5.47
C VAL A 60 -5.92 8.86 -6.59
N THR A 61 -6.71 7.79 -6.61
CA THR A 61 -7.79 7.59 -7.56
C THR A 61 -8.83 8.71 -7.49
N ALA A 62 -9.24 9.09 -6.28
CA ALA A 62 -10.16 10.21 -6.06
C ALA A 62 -9.56 11.54 -6.52
N SER A 63 -8.29 11.79 -6.20
CA SER A 63 -7.55 13.01 -6.58
C SER A 63 -7.43 13.17 -8.09
N MET A 64 -7.16 12.07 -8.80
CA MET A 64 -7.09 12.07 -10.27
C MET A 64 -8.45 12.43 -10.87
N ARG A 65 -9.55 11.85 -10.36
CA ARG A 65 -10.91 12.14 -10.85
C ARG A 65 -11.38 13.56 -10.56
N SER A 66 -11.07 14.10 -9.39
CA SER A 66 -11.62 15.40 -8.95
C SER A 66 -10.77 16.59 -9.36
N SER A 67 -9.46 16.41 -9.52
CA SER A 67 -8.51 17.52 -9.68
C SER A 67 -7.41 17.28 -10.71
N GLY A 68 -7.35 16.10 -11.34
CA GLY A 68 -6.27 15.73 -12.26
C GLY A 68 -4.89 15.60 -11.57
N THR A 69 -4.84 15.58 -10.24
CA THR A 69 -3.58 15.47 -9.49
C THR A 69 -3.40 14.07 -8.91
N HIS A 70 -2.14 13.70 -8.66
CA HIS A 70 -1.74 12.37 -8.20
C HIS A 70 -1.47 12.32 -6.69
N LYS A 71 -2.18 13.16 -5.92
CA LYS A 71 -1.94 13.34 -4.49
C LYS A 71 -2.75 12.32 -3.69
N SER A 72 -2.17 11.81 -2.62
CA SER A 72 -2.93 11.18 -1.53
C SER A 72 -3.26 12.25 -0.50
N ASP A 73 -4.27 12.00 0.36
CA ASP A 73 -4.45 12.80 1.57
C ASP A 73 -3.26 12.56 2.51
N GLN A 74 -2.37 13.55 2.59
CA GLN A 74 -1.13 13.49 3.38
C GLN A 74 -1.42 13.36 4.88
N GLY A 75 -2.46 14.03 5.38
CA GLY A 75 -2.86 13.96 6.78
C GLY A 75 -3.46 12.59 7.11
N ALA A 76 -4.24 12.00 6.21
CA ALA A 76 -4.77 10.65 6.38
C ALA A 76 -3.66 9.60 6.40
N VAL A 77 -2.65 9.72 5.53
CA VAL A 77 -1.47 8.84 5.55
C VAL A 77 -0.77 8.89 6.90
N TRP A 78 -0.52 10.08 7.46
CA TRP A 78 0.11 10.20 8.77
C TRP A 78 -0.76 9.68 9.91
N ARG A 79 -2.08 9.93 9.90
CA ARG A 79 -3.00 9.37 10.89
C ARG A 79 -3.03 7.85 10.86
N ASP A 80 -3.03 7.25 9.67
CA ASP A 80 -3.04 5.79 9.51
C ASP A 80 -1.73 5.15 10.03
N ILE A 81 -0.58 5.74 9.68
CA ILE A 81 0.73 5.31 10.19
C ILE A 81 0.78 5.44 11.71
N ALA A 82 0.36 6.57 12.27
CA ALA A 82 0.34 6.79 13.72
C ALA A 82 -0.57 5.78 14.43
N ALA A 83 -1.77 5.53 13.90
CA ALA A 83 -2.69 4.55 14.45
C ALA A 83 -2.11 3.12 14.42
N LYS A 84 -1.46 2.73 13.32
CA LYS A 84 -0.78 1.42 13.23
C LYS A 84 0.43 1.34 14.17
N ALA A 85 1.23 2.40 14.27
CA ALA A 85 2.36 2.45 15.20
C ALA A 85 1.90 2.27 16.65
N THR A 86 0.77 2.88 17.04
CA THR A 86 0.17 2.67 18.36
C THR A 86 -0.24 1.23 18.59
N ARG A 87 -1.01 0.62 17.67
CA ARG A 87 -1.46 -0.78 17.79
C ARG A 87 -0.30 -1.76 17.86
N LEU A 88 0.77 -1.49 17.13
CA LEU A 88 1.98 -2.31 17.08
C LEU A 88 3.05 -1.89 18.10
N MET A 89 2.75 -0.97 19.03
CA MET A 89 3.69 -0.49 20.05
C MET A 89 5.06 -0.06 19.47
N ALA A 90 5.03 0.65 18.34
CA ALA A 90 6.19 1.03 17.55
C ALA A 90 6.30 2.56 17.34
N SER A 91 5.91 3.33 18.35
CA SER A 91 6.02 4.79 18.34
C SER A 91 7.48 5.24 18.17
N SER A 92 7.71 6.26 17.34
CA SER A 92 9.02 6.87 17.13
C SER A 92 8.94 8.40 17.23
N PRO A 93 10.03 9.11 17.56
CA PRO A 93 10.02 10.57 17.69
C PRO A 93 9.53 11.31 16.44
N THR A 94 9.76 10.76 15.25
CA THR A 94 9.36 11.37 13.98
C THR A 94 8.10 10.76 13.38
N GLY A 95 7.52 9.74 14.02
CA GLY A 95 6.38 9.00 13.45
C GLY A 95 6.71 8.36 12.10
N ALA A 96 7.95 7.90 11.91
CA ALA A 96 8.38 7.24 10.69
C ALA A 96 7.74 5.85 10.56
N MET A 97 7.19 5.55 9.38
CA MET A 97 6.68 4.21 9.05
C MET A 97 7.76 3.13 9.17
N SER A 98 9.02 3.44 8.87
CA SER A 98 10.13 2.48 8.97
C SER A 98 10.34 1.98 10.40
N ALA A 99 10.08 2.82 11.41
CA ALA A 99 10.19 2.42 12.82
C ALA A 99 9.24 1.27 13.18
N ILE A 100 8.09 1.15 12.50
CA ILE A 100 7.16 0.03 12.68
C ILE A 100 7.80 -1.27 12.18
N TYR A 101 8.46 -1.22 11.01
CA TYR A 101 9.18 -2.36 10.48
C TYR A 101 10.42 -2.71 11.30
N GLU A 102 11.17 -1.72 11.75
CA GLU A 102 12.36 -1.90 12.60
C GLU A 102 12.00 -2.56 13.94
N ARG A 103 10.90 -2.11 14.58
CA ARG A 103 10.40 -2.70 15.83
C ARG A 103 10.03 -4.17 15.68
N HIS A 104 9.49 -4.56 14.53
CA HIS A 104 8.98 -5.91 14.25
C HIS A 104 9.85 -6.70 13.27
N ALA A 105 11.12 -6.31 13.12
CA ALA A 105 12.00 -6.85 12.07
C ALA A 105 12.12 -8.38 12.14
N SER A 106 12.29 -8.96 13.33
CA SER A 106 12.41 -10.42 13.49
C SER A 106 11.17 -11.18 13.01
N SER A 107 9.98 -10.74 13.40
CA SER A 107 8.71 -11.37 13.03
C SER A 107 8.40 -11.16 11.56
N VAL A 108 8.67 -9.98 11.01
CA VAL A 108 8.54 -9.70 9.58
C VAL A 108 9.48 -10.57 8.74
N GLU A 109 10.73 -10.77 9.17
CA GLU A 109 11.69 -11.64 8.47
C GLU A 109 11.38 -13.14 8.62
N GLU A 110 10.64 -13.55 9.66
CA GLU A 110 10.10 -14.92 9.75
C GLU A 110 9.12 -15.19 8.60
N PHE A 111 8.17 -14.29 8.37
CA PHE A 111 7.29 -14.37 7.20
C PHE A 111 8.08 -14.32 5.89
N ALA A 112 9.01 -13.37 5.73
CA ALA A 112 9.82 -13.23 4.52
C ALA A 112 10.54 -14.53 4.12
N ARG A 113 11.08 -15.26 5.11
CA ARG A 113 11.77 -16.55 4.90
C ARG A 113 10.83 -17.71 4.58
N ALA A 114 9.58 -17.67 5.05
CA ALA A 114 8.59 -18.70 4.79
C ALA A 114 8.09 -18.71 3.33
N PHE A 115 8.26 -17.61 2.60
CA PHE A 115 7.82 -17.48 1.22
C PHE A 115 9.01 -17.35 0.27
N THR A 116 8.97 -18.11 -0.84
CA THR A 116 9.99 -18.03 -1.90
C THR A 116 9.33 -17.80 -3.25
N TRP A 117 9.90 -16.88 -4.03
CA TRP A 117 9.50 -16.65 -5.42
C TRP A 117 9.80 -17.89 -6.26
N ARG A 118 8.88 -18.26 -7.16
CA ARG A 118 9.06 -19.42 -8.05
C ARG A 118 9.50 -18.98 -9.44
N GLU A 119 10.29 -19.82 -10.12
CA GLU A 119 10.70 -19.55 -11.50
C GLU A 119 9.48 -19.31 -12.40
N GLY A 120 9.54 -18.26 -13.22
CA GLY A 120 8.44 -17.84 -14.09
C GLY A 120 7.26 -17.14 -13.36
N GLN A 121 7.30 -16.97 -12.04
CA GLN A 121 6.23 -16.31 -11.31
C GLN A 121 6.16 -14.81 -11.64
N CYS A 122 5.02 -14.38 -12.19
CA CYS A 122 4.72 -13.00 -12.53
C CYS A 122 3.77 -12.30 -11.54
N GLY A 123 3.14 -13.03 -10.63
CA GLY A 123 2.20 -12.45 -9.68
C GLY A 123 2.02 -13.24 -8.40
N VAL A 124 1.28 -12.67 -7.47
CA VAL A 124 1.00 -13.25 -6.15
C VAL A 124 -0.32 -12.68 -5.61
N ALA A 125 -1.15 -13.53 -5.03
CA ALA A 125 -2.27 -13.14 -4.18
C ALA A 125 -1.89 -13.39 -2.72
N PHE A 126 -2.19 -12.44 -1.84
CA PHE A 126 -1.92 -12.56 -0.41
C PHE A 126 -3.23 -12.71 0.35
N ALA A 127 -3.26 -13.66 1.28
CA ALA A 127 -4.42 -13.94 2.11
C ALA A 127 -4.05 -14.10 3.58
N ILE A 128 -4.99 -13.76 4.47
CA ILE A 128 -4.89 -13.96 5.92
C ILE A 128 -6.20 -14.62 6.36
N GLY A 129 -6.10 -15.83 6.94
CA GLY A 129 -7.25 -16.65 7.35
C GLY A 129 -8.31 -16.81 6.27
N GLY A 130 -7.93 -17.39 5.13
CA GLY A 130 -8.80 -17.64 3.99
C GLY A 130 -9.16 -16.41 3.15
N ARG A 131 -9.02 -15.20 3.69
CA ARG A 131 -9.45 -13.95 3.05
C ARG A 131 -8.33 -13.32 2.25
N ILE A 132 -8.57 -13.03 0.98
CA ILE A 132 -7.60 -12.34 0.12
C ILE A 132 -7.56 -10.86 0.47
N LEU A 133 -6.37 -10.34 0.78
CA LEU A 133 -6.13 -8.91 1.05
C LEU A 133 -5.70 -8.16 -0.21
N GLY A 134 -5.05 -8.83 -1.15
CA GLY A 134 -4.68 -8.20 -2.41
C GLY A 134 -3.93 -9.11 -3.37
N LEU A 135 -3.70 -8.55 -4.55
CA LEU A 135 -3.10 -9.20 -5.72
C LEU A 135 -2.07 -8.24 -6.32
N GLU A 136 -0.91 -8.78 -6.69
CA GLU A 136 0.15 -8.07 -7.41
C GLU A 136 0.55 -8.86 -8.63
N ILE A 137 0.60 -8.23 -9.80
CA ILE A 137 1.01 -8.84 -11.07
C ILE A 137 1.96 -7.88 -11.79
N PHE A 138 3.08 -8.41 -12.27
CA PHE A 138 4.01 -7.72 -13.18
C PHE A 138 4.06 -8.42 -14.53
N ASP A 139 4.41 -7.70 -15.59
CA ASP A 139 4.57 -8.27 -16.93
C ASP A 139 5.80 -9.17 -17.09
N HIS A 140 6.77 -9.08 -16.16
CA HIS A 140 8.03 -9.80 -16.26
C HIS A 140 8.43 -10.49 -14.93
N PRO A 141 8.84 -11.77 -14.96
CA PRO A 141 9.21 -12.52 -13.76
C PRO A 141 10.34 -11.89 -12.96
N GLU A 142 11.35 -11.31 -13.63
CA GLU A 142 12.44 -10.60 -12.97
C GLU A 142 11.99 -9.39 -12.13
N VAL A 143 10.92 -8.69 -12.54
CA VAL A 143 10.38 -7.58 -11.73
C VAL A 143 9.70 -8.17 -10.51
N MET A 144 8.86 -9.19 -10.69
CA MET A 144 8.22 -9.89 -9.57
C MET A 144 9.25 -10.42 -8.57
N ARG A 145 10.35 -11.04 -9.03
CA ARG A 145 11.45 -11.54 -8.20
C ARG A 145 12.08 -10.43 -7.34
N ARG A 146 12.32 -9.25 -7.90
CA ARG A 146 12.90 -8.09 -7.18
C ARG A 146 11.95 -7.50 -6.14
N PHE A 147 10.63 -7.56 -6.38
CA PHE A 147 9.62 -7.02 -5.47
C PHE A 147 9.09 -8.04 -4.46
N PHE A 148 9.21 -9.35 -4.73
CA PHE A 148 8.55 -10.41 -3.98
C PHE A 148 8.76 -10.29 -2.46
N GLN A 149 10.02 -10.21 -2.02
CA GLN A 149 10.31 -10.11 -0.59
C GLN A 149 9.79 -8.79 0.02
N LYS A 150 9.79 -7.69 -0.73
CA LYS A 150 9.22 -6.41 -0.25
C LYS A 150 7.69 -6.49 -0.12
N LEU A 151 7.04 -7.22 -1.03
CA LEU A 151 5.61 -7.50 -0.97
C LEU A 151 5.27 -8.38 0.23
N VAL A 152 6.03 -9.46 0.47
CA VAL A 152 5.82 -10.32 1.65
C VAL A 152 5.92 -9.49 2.93
N ARG A 153 6.96 -8.66 3.08
CA ARG A 153 7.10 -7.74 4.24
C ARG A 153 5.93 -6.76 4.36
N SER A 154 5.40 -6.27 3.23
CA SER A 154 4.23 -5.39 3.21
C SER A 154 3.00 -6.05 3.83
N TYR A 155 2.72 -7.31 3.50
CA TYR A 155 1.56 -8.02 4.05
C TYR A 155 1.79 -8.57 5.45
N ALA A 156 3.03 -8.98 5.77
CA ALA A 156 3.40 -9.45 7.11
C ALA A 156 3.04 -8.45 8.22
N LEU A 157 3.22 -7.15 7.95
CA LEU A 157 2.86 -6.13 8.95
C LEU A 157 1.36 -6.02 9.22
N ASP A 158 0.51 -6.36 8.26
CA ASP A 158 -0.95 -6.42 8.48
C ASP A 158 -1.37 -7.72 9.18
N VAL A 159 -0.59 -8.81 9.03
CA VAL A 159 -0.75 -10.02 9.85
C VAL A 159 -0.48 -9.72 11.32
N LEU A 160 0.62 -9.00 11.61
CA LEU A 160 1.02 -8.65 12.99
C LEU A 160 0.05 -7.67 13.67
N ASP A 161 -0.68 -6.87 12.89
CA ASP A 161 -1.67 -5.89 13.38
C ASP A 161 -3.09 -6.49 13.49
N GLY A 162 -3.30 -7.70 12.96
CA GLY A 162 -4.59 -8.38 12.96
C GLY A 162 -4.82 -9.22 14.20
N THR A 163 -6.08 -9.58 14.44
CA THR A 163 -6.40 -10.67 15.37
C THR A 163 -5.95 -12.00 14.77
N PRO A 164 -5.60 -13.00 15.60
CA PRO A 164 -5.36 -14.35 15.11
C PRO A 164 -6.56 -14.82 14.28
N ALA A 165 -6.34 -15.01 12.99
CA ALA A 165 -7.36 -15.54 12.10
C ALA A 165 -7.33 -17.07 12.17
N ALA A 166 -8.45 -17.71 11.79
CA ALA A 166 -8.47 -19.15 11.59
C ALA A 166 -7.35 -19.57 10.62
N ASN A 167 -6.73 -20.73 10.86
CA ASN A 167 -5.70 -21.26 9.98
C ASN A 167 -6.33 -21.87 8.71
N GLU A 168 -6.98 -21.03 7.93
CA GLU A 168 -7.66 -21.39 6.68
C GLU A 168 -6.86 -20.90 5.49
N ALA A 169 -6.63 -21.78 4.51
CA ALA A 169 -5.98 -21.41 3.26
C ALA A 169 -7.00 -20.74 2.32
N ALA A 170 -6.58 -19.71 1.60
CA ALA A 170 -7.41 -19.16 0.53
C ALA A 170 -7.54 -20.18 -0.61
N SER A 171 -8.72 -20.26 -1.21
CA SER A 171 -9.00 -21.17 -2.32
C SER A 171 -8.63 -20.56 -3.67
N VAL A 172 -8.37 -21.41 -4.67
CA VAL A 172 -8.11 -20.97 -6.06
C VAL A 172 -9.34 -20.26 -6.64
N GLU A 173 -10.53 -20.70 -6.22
CA GLU A 173 -11.81 -20.11 -6.59
C GLU A 173 -11.93 -18.67 -6.06
N ALA A 174 -11.48 -18.42 -4.83
CA ALA A 174 -11.46 -17.06 -4.27
C ALA A 174 -10.54 -16.13 -5.06
N VAL A 175 -9.37 -16.62 -5.49
CA VAL A 175 -8.43 -15.84 -6.32
C VAL A 175 -9.03 -15.60 -7.70
N SER A 176 -9.66 -16.60 -8.30
CA SER A 176 -10.33 -16.50 -9.60
C SER A 176 -11.50 -15.52 -9.57
N ALA A 177 -12.27 -15.51 -8.47
CA ALA A 177 -13.33 -14.54 -8.23
C ALA A 177 -12.77 -13.12 -8.13
N LEU A 178 -11.66 -12.91 -7.42
CA LEU A 178 -11.00 -11.61 -7.33
C LEU A 178 -10.54 -11.12 -8.72
N VAL A 179 -9.92 -11.98 -9.54
CA VAL A 179 -9.49 -11.63 -10.90
C VAL A 179 -10.70 -11.24 -11.77
N THR A 180 -11.79 -12.01 -11.68
CA THR A 180 -13.05 -11.69 -12.37
C THR A 180 -13.61 -10.33 -11.93
N GLN A 181 -13.57 -10.05 -10.62
CA GLN A 181 -14.01 -8.77 -10.07
C GLN A 181 -13.16 -7.59 -10.54
N ILE A 182 -11.83 -7.78 -10.66
CA ILE A 182 -10.94 -6.76 -11.24
C ILE A 182 -11.33 -6.46 -12.69
N GLY A 183 -11.57 -7.51 -13.50
CA GLY A 183 -11.97 -7.36 -14.90
C GLY A 183 -13.33 -6.68 -15.10
N ALA A 184 -14.25 -6.84 -14.16
CA ALA A 184 -15.58 -6.22 -14.19
C ALA A 184 -15.64 -4.84 -13.49
N ALA A 185 -14.60 -4.44 -12.76
CA ALA A 185 -14.62 -3.21 -11.97
C ALA A 185 -14.69 -1.97 -12.88
N ARG A 186 -15.54 -1.02 -12.51
CA ARG A 186 -15.59 0.27 -13.20
C ARG A 186 -14.22 0.95 -13.09
N SER A 187 -13.59 1.12 -14.24
CA SER A 187 -12.29 1.75 -14.37
C SER A 187 -12.38 3.09 -15.10
N PHE A 188 -11.35 3.89 -14.95
CA PHE A 188 -11.03 4.99 -15.88
C PHE A 188 -9.54 4.96 -16.17
N THR A 189 -9.16 5.61 -17.26
CA THR A 189 -7.79 5.59 -17.76
C THR A 189 -7.36 7.01 -18.08
N GLU A 190 -6.15 7.37 -17.67
CA GLU A 190 -5.52 8.66 -17.95
C GLU A 190 -4.14 8.44 -18.57
N GLN A 191 -3.59 9.48 -19.20
CA GLN A 191 -2.21 9.47 -19.65
C GLN A 191 -1.28 9.30 -18.43
N ALA A 192 -0.36 8.32 -18.49
CA ALA A 192 0.62 8.15 -17.42
C ALA A 192 1.64 9.29 -17.42
N LEU A 193 2.24 9.59 -16.26
CA LEU A 193 3.36 10.54 -16.14
C LEU A 193 4.62 10.11 -16.91
N GLY A 194 4.70 8.84 -17.29
CA GLY A 194 5.72 8.27 -18.15
C GLY A 194 5.09 7.62 -19.38
N ILE A 195 5.66 6.50 -19.79
CA ILE A 195 5.14 5.73 -20.91
C ILE A 195 3.82 5.05 -20.53
N GLY A 196 2.85 5.10 -21.43
CA GLY A 196 1.61 4.34 -21.33
C GLY A 196 0.46 5.10 -20.68
N LYS A 197 -0.44 4.34 -20.05
CA LYS A 197 -1.68 4.84 -19.45
C LYS A 197 -1.81 4.34 -18.02
N ASP A 198 -2.25 5.22 -17.15
CA ASP A 198 -2.58 4.90 -15.77
C ASP A 198 -4.06 4.48 -15.71
N VAL A 199 -4.31 3.21 -15.36
CA VAL A 199 -5.64 2.63 -15.26
C VAL A 199 -6.00 2.52 -13.79
N ARG A 200 -7.15 3.08 -13.41
CA ARG A 200 -7.63 3.09 -12.02
C ARG A 200 -8.99 2.42 -11.92
N PHE A 201 -9.15 1.56 -10.94
CA PHE A 201 -10.44 0.92 -10.66
C PHE A 201 -10.76 0.97 -9.17
N ASN A 202 -12.03 1.20 -8.88
CA ASN A 202 -12.52 1.34 -7.51
C ASN A 202 -13.97 0.85 -7.46
N GLY A 203 -14.19 -0.26 -6.77
CA GLY A 203 -15.49 -0.88 -6.56
C GLY A 203 -15.88 -0.91 -5.08
N PRO A 204 -17.02 -1.53 -4.73
CA PRO A 204 -17.45 -1.67 -3.34
C PRO A 204 -16.47 -2.46 -2.47
N GLU A 205 -15.91 -3.55 -3.00
CA GLU A 205 -15.06 -4.47 -2.21
C GLU A 205 -13.57 -4.38 -2.56
N ILE A 206 -13.23 -3.78 -3.69
CA ILE A 206 -11.85 -3.68 -4.16
C ILE A 206 -11.49 -2.27 -4.60
N CYS A 207 -10.21 -1.96 -4.49
CA CYS A 207 -9.59 -0.82 -5.17
C CYS A 207 -8.26 -1.27 -5.79
N GLY A 208 -7.81 -0.58 -6.81
CA GLY A 208 -6.54 -0.90 -7.42
C GLY A 208 -6.16 0.03 -8.56
N ALA A 209 -5.00 -0.28 -9.12
CA ALA A 209 -4.43 0.46 -10.23
C ALA A 209 -3.62 -0.48 -11.12
N ALA A 210 -3.48 -0.09 -12.37
CA ALA A 210 -2.61 -0.76 -13.32
C ALA A 210 -1.88 0.25 -14.20
N LEU A 211 -0.69 -0.13 -14.67
CA LEU A 211 0.03 0.60 -15.71
C LEU A 211 -0.07 -0.20 -17.00
N TRP A 212 -0.71 0.38 -18.01
CA TRP A 212 -0.80 -0.21 -19.36
C TRP A 212 0.21 0.47 -20.29
N ALA A 213 1.12 -0.29 -20.88
CA ALA A 213 2.09 0.22 -21.85
C ALA A 213 2.52 -0.92 -22.80
N ASN A 214 2.89 -0.58 -24.03
CA ASN A 214 3.34 -1.57 -25.03
C ASN A 214 2.34 -2.73 -25.20
N GLU A 215 1.06 -2.39 -25.32
CA GLU A 215 -0.05 -3.34 -25.53
C GLU A 215 -0.25 -4.37 -24.41
N ARG A 216 0.30 -4.13 -23.22
CA ARG A 216 0.17 -5.03 -22.07
C ARG A 216 0.06 -4.28 -20.73
N TYR A 217 -0.40 -4.99 -19.71
CA TYR A 217 -0.34 -4.50 -18.34
C TYR A 217 1.04 -4.77 -17.74
N VAL A 218 1.82 -3.70 -17.53
CA VAL A 218 3.17 -3.75 -16.93
C VAL A 218 3.11 -4.10 -15.45
N HIS A 219 2.10 -3.57 -14.76
CA HIS A 219 1.88 -3.81 -13.34
C HIS A 219 0.39 -3.66 -13.03
N ILE A 220 -0.14 -4.54 -12.17
CA ILE A 220 -1.48 -4.47 -11.59
C ILE A 220 -1.35 -4.68 -10.09
N CYS A 221 -1.89 -3.76 -9.29
CA CYS A 221 -2.03 -3.91 -7.85
C CYS A 221 -3.50 -3.78 -7.45
N THR A 222 -4.00 -4.71 -6.65
CA THR A 222 -5.38 -4.73 -6.14
C THR A 222 -5.39 -4.96 -4.64
N PHE A 223 -6.28 -4.26 -3.95
CA PHE A 223 -6.49 -4.37 -2.51
C PHE A 223 -7.97 -4.58 -2.20
N ALA A 224 -8.26 -5.55 -1.34
CA ALA A 224 -9.59 -5.74 -0.77
C ALA A 224 -9.87 -4.68 0.29
N LYS A 225 -11.01 -4.00 0.18
CA LYS A 225 -11.47 -2.97 1.13
C LYS A 225 -11.95 -3.56 2.45
N ASN A 226 -12.40 -4.81 2.43
CA ASN A 226 -12.81 -5.56 3.62
C ASN A 226 -11.60 -6.16 4.39
N GLY A 227 -10.37 -5.72 4.11
CA GLY A 227 -9.16 -6.21 4.79
C GLY A 227 -9.01 -5.73 6.24
N ARG A 228 -9.79 -4.72 6.67
CA ARG A 228 -10.00 -4.47 8.10
C ARG A 228 -11.04 -5.47 8.57
N ALA A 229 -10.68 -6.36 9.50
CA ALA A 229 -11.68 -7.10 10.25
C ALA A 229 -12.78 -6.11 10.67
N SER A 230 -14.01 -6.39 10.28
CA SER A 230 -15.20 -5.60 10.62
C SER A 230 -15.45 -5.51 12.13
N ASP A 231 -14.57 -6.08 12.96
CA ASP A 231 -14.64 -6.06 14.43
C ASP A 231 -13.75 -4.99 15.09
N ALA A 232 -13.03 -4.16 14.31
CA ALA A 232 -12.18 -3.08 14.85
C ALA A 232 -12.64 -1.65 14.51
N LEU A 233 -13.90 -1.45 14.08
CA LEU A 233 -14.47 -0.14 13.78
C LEU A 233 -15.62 0.22 14.72
N ASN A 234 -15.30 0.41 16.00
CA ASN A 234 -16.20 1.10 16.94
C ASN A 234 -15.48 2.07 17.89
N TYR A 235 -14.44 2.76 17.41
CA TYR A 235 -13.92 3.95 18.10
C TYR A 235 -13.67 5.10 17.13
N TRP A 236 -14.74 5.57 16.49
CA TRP A 236 -14.83 7.00 16.16
C TRP A 236 -15.22 7.74 17.44
N THR A 237 -14.24 8.12 18.24
CA THR A 237 -14.43 9.24 19.16
C THR A 237 -14.62 10.48 18.30
N ARG A 238 -15.88 10.89 18.10
CA ARG A 238 -16.19 12.29 17.83
C ARG A 238 -15.61 13.07 19.00
N MET A 239 -14.43 13.65 18.82
CA MET A 239 -13.96 14.71 19.72
C MET A 239 -14.93 15.88 19.57
N THR A 240 -15.84 16.00 20.53
CA THR A 240 -16.65 17.20 20.71
C THR A 240 -15.71 18.37 21.01
N ARG A 241 -15.94 19.51 20.36
CA ARG A 241 -15.15 20.73 20.56
C ARG A 241 -15.08 21.10 22.06
N PRO A 242 -13.93 21.62 22.54
CA PRO A 242 -13.74 22.00 23.95
C PRO A 242 -14.81 22.95 24.53
N SER A 243 -15.56 23.66 23.68
CA SER A 243 -16.62 24.60 24.09
C SER A 243 -17.89 23.96 24.67
N HIS A 244 -18.03 22.63 24.68
CA HIS A 244 -19.26 21.94 25.12
C HIS A 244 -19.12 21.09 26.39
N ARG A 245 -18.00 21.17 27.12
CA ARG A 245 -17.89 20.55 28.46
C ARG A 245 -18.40 21.53 29.50
N ARG A 246 -19.69 21.46 29.84
CA ARG A 246 -20.25 22.09 31.05
C ARG A 246 -20.23 21.09 32.20
N THR A 247 -19.78 21.63 33.34
CA THR A 247 -19.69 21.10 34.69
C THR A 247 -20.91 20.30 35.12
N PHE A 248 -20.67 19.10 35.66
CA PHE A 248 -21.15 18.61 36.95
C PHE A 248 -20.11 17.64 37.51
#